data_AF-A0A2J6RV52-F1
#
_entry.id   AF-A0A2J6RV52-F1
#
_cell.length_a   1.000
_cell.length_b   1.000
_cell.length_c   1.000
_cell.angle_alpha   90.00
_cell.angle_beta   90.00
_cell.angle_gamma   90.00
#
_symmetry.space_group_name_H-M   'P 1'
#
loop_
_entity.id
_entity.type
_entity.pdbx_description
1 polymer ?
#
loop_
_entity_poly.entity_id
_entity_poly.type
_entity_poly.pdbx_seq_one_letter_code
_entity_poly.pdbx_strand_id
1 'polypeptide(L)'
;MAERRSQAQRPLLTQEELKKKLEVTNFDPNAILRGAQLTVVGALRALQNPALFTSEHYKQAALAVAIGIAIRIAISIPIVGIKILLWFLSFIFNFEHATWDDKIVNGLDFTQNYVLQVPLFLMTLMRYVTPTLDNMFMDSLAWVDKTYYAKHAGEDPNTLRETYYPNLRMYPTRDGSTHSKSTAEAITMFLMRFGKKAGISLAVFALSYVPYVGRLVLPAASFYTFKSVAGWGPAGIVFGTGMFLPRRYLVIFLQSYFASRSLMRELLEPYFSRIRFTKEQKKHWFHDREGLLFGFGVGFYIFLRIPLLGVLIYGIAEASTAYLITKITDPPPKPIESEGFAASQQEWRNKHEFLNAKIFSLDTENSPNTTPAVQSSSTQGTSTGIPDEPPPPYTEMRSR
;
A
#
# COMPACT_ATOMS: atom_id res chain seq x y z
N MET A 1 13.64 -30.03 -54.22
CA MET A 1 12.89 -29.85 -52.95
C MET A 1 13.86 -29.97 -51.79
N ALA A 2 14.23 -28.85 -51.17
CA ALA A 2 14.78 -28.79 -49.81
C ALA A 2 14.83 -27.32 -49.37
N GLU A 3 13.72 -26.82 -48.82
CA GLU A 3 13.64 -25.52 -48.16
C GLU A 3 14.51 -25.54 -46.89
N ARG A 4 15.64 -24.81 -46.91
CA ARG A 4 16.37 -24.45 -45.69
C ARG A 4 15.57 -23.36 -44.97
N ARG A 5 14.86 -23.76 -43.92
CA ARG A 5 14.28 -22.85 -42.92
C ARG A 5 15.39 -21.97 -42.34
N SER A 6 15.32 -20.68 -42.62
CA SER A 6 16.11 -19.64 -41.98
C SER A 6 15.81 -19.62 -40.48
N GLN A 7 16.84 -19.90 -39.67
CA GLN A 7 16.81 -19.64 -38.24
C GLN A 7 16.66 -18.13 -38.03
N ALA A 8 15.50 -17.71 -37.54
CA ALA A 8 15.26 -16.35 -37.10
C ALA A 8 16.26 -15.98 -35.99
N GLN A 9 17.28 -15.21 -36.34
CA GLN A 9 18.16 -14.52 -35.40
C GLN A 9 17.29 -13.60 -34.54
N ARG A 10 17.18 -13.91 -33.24
CA ARG A 10 16.61 -12.99 -32.25
C ARG A 10 17.48 -11.72 -32.27
N PRO A 11 16.93 -10.52 -32.53
CA PRO A 11 17.72 -9.31 -32.50
C PRO A 11 18.29 -9.13 -31.08
N LEU A 12 19.60 -8.86 -31.00
CA LEU A 12 20.27 -8.48 -29.77
C LEU A 12 19.62 -7.17 -29.27
N LEU A 13 19.21 -7.15 -28.00
CA LEU A 13 18.62 -5.98 -27.34
C LEU A 13 19.51 -4.75 -27.58
N THR A 14 18.91 -3.68 -28.07
CA THR A 14 19.63 -2.42 -28.30
C THR A 14 20.10 -1.81 -26.98
N GLN A 15 21.21 -1.05 -26.99
CA GLN A 15 21.75 -0.45 -25.76
C GLN A 15 20.73 0.44 -25.03
N GLU A 16 19.83 1.10 -25.77
CA GLU A 16 18.78 1.93 -25.19
C GLU A 16 17.68 1.10 -24.50
N GLU A 17 17.29 -0.04 -25.08
CA GLU A 17 16.37 -0.97 -24.41
C GLU A 17 16.97 -1.58 -23.15
N LEU A 18 18.28 -1.82 -23.14
CA LEU A 18 19.02 -2.27 -21.95
C LEU A 18 19.03 -1.19 -20.88
N LYS A 19 19.37 0.07 -21.22
CA LYS A 19 19.33 1.20 -20.28
C LYS A 19 17.94 1.39 -19.69
N LYS A 20 16.89 1.42 -20.53
CA LYS A 20 15.49 1.54 -20.09
C LYS A 20 15.05 0.38 -19.18
N LYS A 21 15.56 -0.84 -19.39
CA LYS A 21 15.27 -2.01 -18.52
C LYS A 21 16.07 -2.00 -17.21
N LEU A 22 17.19 -1.29 -17.17
CA LEU A 22 18.04 -1.11 -16.00
C LEU A 22 17.59 0.08 -15.13
N GLU A 23 16.87 1.05 -15.71
CA GLU A 23 16.36 2.24 -15.03
C GLU A 23 15.25 1.94 -14.01
N VAL A 24 15.35 2.62 -12.86
CA VAL A 24 14.36 2.57 -11.78
C VAL A 24 13.17 3.43 -12.18
N THR A 25 12.14 2.80 -12.74
CA THR A 25 11.06 3.56 -13.39
C THR A 25 9.98 4.01 -12.40
N ASN A 26 9.57 3.19 -11.43
CA ASN A 26 8.48 3.53 -10.49
C ASN A 26 8.69 3.17 -9.01
N PHE A 27 9.85 2.59 -8.68
CA PHE A 27 10.21 2.17 -7.32
C PHE A 27 11.37 3.04 -6.78
N ASP A 28 11.17 4.36 -6.80
CA ASP A 28 12.14 5.34 -6.31
C ASP A 28 12.17 5.36 -4.77
N PRO A 29 13.36 5.28 -4.13
CA PRO A 29 13.52 5.48 -2.69
C PRO A 29 12.81 6.73 -2.14
N ASN A 30 12.81 7.85 -2.87
CA ASN A 30 12.13 9.07 -2.42
C ASN A 30 10.60 8.87 -2.37
N ALA A 31 10.03 8.19 -3.36
CA ALA A 31 8.61 7.84 -3.35
C ALA A 31 8.24 6.91 -2.19
N ILE A 32 9.10 5.93 -1.88
CA ILE A 32 8.91 5.02 -0.73
C ILE A 32 8.92 5.81 0.59
N LEU A 33 9.92 6.67 0.78
CA LEU A 33 10.04 7.48 1.98
C LEU A 33 8.83 8.42 2.13
N ARG A 34 8.39 9.02 1.03
CA ARG A 34 7.21 9.88 0.98
C ARG A 34 5.94 9.12 1.35
N GLY A 35 5.78 7.89 0.85
CA GLY A 35 4.70 6.99 1.23
C GLY A 35 4.68 6.72 2.74
N ALA A 36 5.85 6.42 3.33
CA ALA A 36 5.97 6.20 4.77
C ALA A 36 5.67 7.47 5.59
N GLN A 37 6.05 8.66 5.11
CA GLN A 37 5.67 9.93 5.73
C GLN A 37 4.15 10.14 5.70
N LEU A 38 3.50 9.83 4.57
CA LEU A 38 2.04 9.90 4.43
C LEU A 38 1.31 8.93 5.36
N THR A 39 1.91 7.78 5.71
CA THR A 39 1.36 6.91 6.76
C THR A 39 1.18 7.68 8.07
N VAL A 40 2.23 8.39 8.51
CA VAL A 40 2.22 9.11 9.79
C VAL A 40 1.28 10.32 9.72
N VAL A 41 1.39 11.13 8.66
CA VAL A 41 0.53 12.31 8.47
C VAL A 41 -0.93 11.91 8.32
N GLY A 42 -1.21 10.88 7.50
CA GLY A 42 -2.54 10.33 7.31
C GLY A 42 -3.13 9.78 8.60
N ALA A 43 -2.34 9.05 9.39
CA ALA A 43 -2.78 8.52 10.69
C ALA A 43 -3.10 9.66 11.67
N LEU A 44 -2.26 10.69 11.76
CA LEU A 44 -2.52 11.85 12.60
C LEU A 44 -3.79 12.58 12.17
N ARG A 45 -3.99 12.76 10.87
CA ARG A 45 -5.20 13.37 10.28
C ARG A 45 -6.45 12.55 10.58
N ALA A 46 -6.38 11.23 10.43
CA ALA A 46 -7.48 10.34 10.79
C ALA A 46 -7.83 10.45 12.28
N LEU A 47 -6.84 10.45 13.17
CA LEU A 47 -7.06 10.61 14.62
C LEU A 47 -7.66 11.97 15.00
N GLN A 48 -7.52 12.99 14.16
CA GLN A 48 -8.14 14.31 14.36
C GLN A 48 -9.57 14.38 13.86
N ASN A 49 -10.06 13.38 13.12
CA ASN A 49 -11.41 13.38 12.59
C ASN A 49 -12.43 12.94 13.67
N PRO A 50 -13.29 13.84 14.17
CA PRO A 50 -14.26 13.50 15.20
C PRO A 50 -15.31 12.49 14.70
N ALA A 51 -15.57 12.42 13.39
CA ALA A 51 -16.54 11.50 12.82
C ALA A 51 -16.12 10.02 12.96
N LEU A 52 -14.83 9.73 13.13
CA LEU A 52 -14.35 8.36 13.33
C LEU A 52 -14.64 7.82 14.74
N PHE A 53 -14.91 8.71 15.71
CA PHE A 53 -15.10 8.35 17.13
C PHE A 53 -16.58 8.44 17.54
N THR A 54 -17.46 7.89 16.71
CA THR A 54 -18.90 7.80 17.01
C THR A 54 -19.23 6.49 17.75
N SER A 55 -20.35 6.48 18.49
CA SER A 55 -20.79 5.31 19.26
C SER A 55 -20.98 4.06 18.40
N GLU A 56 -21.37 4.23 17.13
CA GLU A 56 -21.53 3.12 16.18
C GLU A 56 -20.18 2.49 15.82
N HIS A 57 -19.17 3.31 15.49
CA HIS A 57 -17.82 2.81 15.20
C HIS A 57 -17.17 2.15 16.41
N TYR A 58 -17.42 2.66 17.63
CA TYR A 58 -16.92 2.01 18.85
C TYR A 58 -17.49 0.61 19.08
N LYS A 59 -18.81 0.43 18.91
CA LYS A 59 -19.45 -0.90 19.05
C LYS A 59 -18.88 -1.89 18.03
N GLN A 60 -18.71 -1.45 16.79
CA GLN A 60 -18.19 -2.26 15.70
C GLN A 60 -16.71 -2.60 15.92
N ALA A 61 -15.91 -1.64 16.38
CA ALA A 61 -14.51 -1.84 16.74
C ALA A 61 -14.39 -2.86 17.90
N ALA A 62 -15.22 -2.75 18.93
CA ALA A 62 -15.23 -3.70 20.05
C ALA A 62 -15.58 -5.12 19.58
N LEU A 63 -16.60 -5.27 18.73
CA LEU A 63 -16.96 -6.56 18.12
C LEU A 63 -15.80 -7.13 17.28
N ALA A 64 -15.16 -6.29 16.46
CA ALA A 64 -14.05 -6.69 15.63
C ALA A 64 -12.82 -7.13 16.45
N VAL A 65 -12.54 -6.44 17.56
CA VAL A 65 -11.50 -6.85 18.52
C VAL A 65 -11.86 -8.20 19.16
N ALA A 66 -13.11 -8.40 19.59
CA ALA A 66 -13.56 -9.66 20.17
C ALA A 66 -13.42 -10.84 19.20
N ILE A 67 -13.85 -10.66 17.94
CA ILE A 67 -13.68 -11.66 16.88
C ILE A 67 -12.20 -11.92 16.60
N GLY A 68 -11.38 -10.86 16.51
CA GLY A 68 -9.94 -10.98 16.31
C GLY A 68 -9.25 -11.77 17.43
N ILE A 69 -9.66 -11.56 18.69
CA ILE A 69 -9.19 -12.33 19.85
C ILE A 69 -9.63 -13.79 19.72
N ALA A 70 -10.90 -14.05 19.43
CA ALA A 70 -11.44 -15.40 19.30
C ALA A 70 -10.70 -16.20 18.22
N ILE A 71 -10.47 -15.61 17.04
CA ILE A 71 -9.73 -16.29 15.97
C ILE A 71 -8.25 -16.47 16.35
N ARG A 72 -7.62 -15.48 16.99
CA ARG A 72 -6.24 -15.63 17.48
C ARG A 72 -6.12 -16.78 18.48
N ILE A 73 -7.07 -16.92 19.39
CA ILE A 73 -7.14 -18.05 20.32
C ILE A 73 -7.26 -19.36 19.53
N ALA A 74 -8.22 -19.45 18.60
CA ALA A 74 -8.43 -20.65 17.79
C ALA A 74 -7.16 -21.09 17.02
N ILE A 75 -6.43 -20.13 16.43
CA ILE A 75 -5.17 -20.40 15.71
C ILE A 75 -4.02 -20.75 16.66
N SER A 76 -4.05 -20.25 17.90
CA SER A 76 -3.05 -20.60 18.90
C SER A 76 -3.25 -21.99 19.51
N ILE A 77 -4.46 -22.57 19.45
CA ILE A 77 -4.77 -23.89 20.03
C ILE A 77 -3.82 -24.98 19.51
N PRO A 78 -3.57 -25.15 18.20
CA PRO A 78 -2.61 -26.15 17.71
C PRO A 78 -1.19 -25.94 18.25
N ILE A 79 -0.74 -24.68 18.36
CA ILE A 79 0.60 -24.36 18.87
C ILE A 79 0.70 -24.72 20.35
N VAL A 80 -0.31 -24.36 21.14
CA VAL A 80 -0.40 -24.73 22.57
C VAL A 80 -0.50 -26.24 22.72
N GLY A 81 -1.28 -26.92 21.86
CA GLY A 81 -1.39 -28.38 21.83
C GLY A 81 -0.05 -29.06 21.57
N ILE A 82 0.74 -28.57 20.61
CA ILE A 82 2.11 -29.07 20.35
C ILE A 82 3.00 -28.84 21.57
N LYS A 83 2.94 -27.67 22.22
CA LYS A 83 3.71 -27.40 23.44
C LYS A 83 3.34 -28.35 24.58
N ILE A 84 2.05 -28.58 24.79
CA ILE A 84 1.55 -29.52 25.80
C ILE A 84 2.01 -30.94 25.46
N LEU A 85 1.94 -31.36 24.19
CA LEU A 85 2.40 -32.67 23.75
C LEU A 85 3.91 -32.85 23.98
N LEU A 86 4.73 -31.86 23.61
CA LEU A 86 6.17 -31.88 23.86
C LEU A 86 6.49 -31.91 25.36
N TRP A 87 5.74 -31.16 26.17
CA TRP A 87 5.83 -31.21 27.63
C TRP A 87 5.50 -32.61 28.17
N PHE A 88 4.44 -33.27 27.69
CA PHE A 88 4.13 -34.65 28.08
C PHE A 88 5.21 -35.64 27.64
N LEU A 89 5.74 -35.51 26.42
CA LEU A 89 6.84 -36.35 25.94
C LEU A 89 8.11 -36.19 26.80
N SER A 90 8.31 -35.02 27.43
CA SER A 90 9.48 -34.78 28.28
C SER A 90 9.51 -35.58 29.58
N PHE A 91 8.37 -36.10 30.03
CA PHE A 91 8.34 -37.05 31.15
C PHE A 91 8.79 -38.46 30.76
N ILE A 92 8.74 -38.80 29.47
CA ILE A 92 9.07 -40.13 28.95
C ILE A 92 10.50 -40.14 28.38
N PHE A 93 10.93 -39.04 27.77
CA PHE A 93 12.24 -38.89 27.14
C PHE A 93 13.01 -37.75 27.79
N ASN A 94 14.26 -38.00 28.21
CA ASN A 94 15.12 -36.99 28.80
C ASN A 94 15.60 -36.00 27.72
N PHE A 95 14.96 -34.83 27.66
CA PHE A 95 15.27 -33.75 26.71
C PHE A 95 16.22 -32.68 27.27
N GLU A 96 16.97 -32.96 28.33
CA GLU A 96 17.89 -32.02 29.01
C GLU A 96 18.92 -31.32 28.09
N HIS A 97 19.11 -31.80 26.85
CA HIS A 97 19.97 -31.19 25.83
C HIS A 97 19.25 -30.84 24.50
N ALA A 98 17.93 -31.04 24.42
CA ALA A 98 17.19 -30.91 23.17
C ALA A 98 16.64 -29.49 22.99
N THR A 99 17.40 -28.63 22.31
CA THR A 99 16.98 -27.30 21.80
C THR A 99 15.84 -27.34 20.75
N TRP A 100 15.12 -28.46 20.65
CA TRP A 100 14.12 -28.70 19.61
C TRP A 100 12.79 -28.00 19.90
N ASP A 101 12.38 -27.87 21.15
CA ASP A 101 11.13 -27.17 21.51
C ASP A 101 11.18 -25.71 21.05
N ASP A 102 12.20 -24.96 21.45
CA ASP A 102 12.40 -23.58 21.03
C ASP A 102 12.50 -23.42 19.52
N LYS A 103 13.19 -24.33 18.81
CA LYS A 103 13.32 -24.26 17.35
C LYS A 103 11.98 -24.53 16.64
N ILE A 104 11.20 -25.49 17.12
CA ILE A 104 9.89 -25.83 16.55
C ILE A 104 8.89 -24.72 16.82
N VAL A 105 8.81 -24.23 18.06
CA VAL A 105 7.91 -23.14 18.46
C VAL A 105 8.25 -21.85 17.71
N ASN A 106 9.53 -21.47 17.64
CA ASN A 106 9.95 -20.29 16.87
C ASN A 106 9.72 -20.46 15.36
N GLY A 107 9.87 -21.68 14.83
CA GLY A 107 9.56 -22.00 13.44
C GLY A 107 8.06 -21.87 13.12
N LEU A 108 7.20 -22.36 14.01
CA LEU A 108 5.74 -22.24 13.92
C LEU A 108 5.30 -20.77 13.99
N ASP A 109 5.82 -20.00 14.95
CA ASP A 109 5.52 -18.57 15.06
C ASP A 109 5.98 -17.80 13.80
N PHE A 110 7.18 -18.10 13.31
CA PHE A 110 7.69 -17.53 12.07
C PHE A 110 6.81 -17.87 10.86
N THR A 111 6.40 -19.13 10.75
CA THR A 111 5.53 -19.60 9.67
C THR A 111 4.17 -18.92 9.73
N GLN A 112 3.55 -18.84 10.91
CA GLN A 112 2.27 -18.17 11.11
C GLN A 112 2.34 -16.67 10.75
N ASN A 113 3.34 -15.96 11.25
CA ASN A 113 3.39 -14.50 11.19
C ASN A 113 3.99 -13.97 9.87
N TYR A 114 4.89 -14.72 9.24
CA TYR A 114 5.58 -14.27 8.02
C TYR A 114 5.21 -15.09 6.79
N VAL A 115 5.19 -16.43 6.86
CA VAL A 115 4.93 -17.27 5.68
C VAL A 115 3.43 -17.29 5.33
N LEU A 116 2.59 -17.52 6.34
CA LEU A 116 1.14 -17.60 6.22
C LEU A 116 0.46 -16.25 6.39
N GLN A 117 1.14 -15.24 6.96
CA GLN A 117 0.60 -13.88 7.17
C GLN A 117 -0.77 -13.87 7.88
N VAL A 118 -0.94 -14.73 8.89
CA VAL A 118 -2.21 -14.87 9.59
C VAL A 118 -2.78 -13.55 10.12
N PRO A 119 -1.99 -12.64 10.73
CA PRO A 119 -2.56 -11.35 11.18
C PRO A 119 -3.21 -10.55 10.05
N LEU A 120 -2.56 -10.46 8.89
CA LEU A 120 -3.09 -9.75 7.73
C LEU A 120 -4.34 -10.44 7.16
N PHE A 121 -4.33 -11.78 7.12
CA PHE A 121 -5.50 -12.56 6.73
C PHE A 121 -6.73 -12.21 7.55
N LEU A 122 -6.59 -12.20 8.87
CA LEU A 122 -7.68 -11.90 9.78
C LEU A 122 -8.20 -10.48 9.57
N MET A 123 -7.29 -9.51 9.39
CA MET A 123 -7.67 -8.13 9.12
C MET A 123 -8.48 -8.00 7.84
N THR A 124 -8.02 -8.61 6.74
CA THR A 124 -8.76 -8.55 5.48
C THR A 124 -10.09 -9.31 5.58
N LEU A 125 -10.15 -10.40 6.33
CA LEU A 125 -11.41 -11.10 6.59
C LEU A 125 -12.42 -10.21 7.32
N MET A 126 -11.98 -9.40 8.29
CA MET A 126 -12.85 -8.50 9.06
C MET A 126 -13.60 -7.50 8.17
N ARG A 127 -13.04 -7.13 7.02
CA ARG A 127 -13.71 -6.28 6.05
C ARG A 127 -15.02 -6.88 5.53
N TYR A 128 -15.03 -8.18 5.27
CA TYR A 128 -16.23 -8.88 4.78
C TYR A 128 -17.26 -9.07 5.90
N VAL A 129 -16.82 -9.05 7.16
CA VAL A 129 -17.66 -9.21 8.34
C VAL A 129 -18.26 -7.87 8.78
N THR A 130 -17.56 -6.75 8.54
CA THR A 130 -17.90 -5.44 9.09
C THR A 130 -17.93 -4.37 7.98
N PRO A 131 -19.12 -3.92 7.52
CA PRO A 131 -19.27 -2.97 6.40
C PRO A 131 -18.83 -1.52 6.72
N THR A 132 -18.11 -1.33 7.82
CA THR A 132 -17.90 -0.05 8.50
C THR A 132 -16.71 0.70 7.96
N LEU A 133 -15.79 -0.02 7.33
CA LEU A 133 -14.54 0.50 6.80
C LEU A 133 -14.77 1.42 5.60
N ASP A 134 -15.74 1.09 4.75
CA ASP A 134 -16.14 1.94 3.64
C ASP A 134 -16.72 3.28 4.14
N ASN A 135 -17.52 3.26 5.21
CA ASN A 135 -18.02 4.47 5.84
C ASN A 135 -16.89 5.30 6.45
N MET A 136 -15.95 4.67 7.16
CA MET A 136 -14.78 5.36 7.72
C MET A 136 -13.92 6.04 6.64
N PHE A 137 -13.75 5.39 5.48
CA PHE A 137 -13.09 5.99 4.32
C PHE A 137 -13.85 7.25 3.86
N MET A 138 -15.17 7.15 3.66
CA MET A 138 -16.00 8.25 3.18
C MET A 138 -16.07 9.41 4.18
N ASP A 139 -16.20 9.13 5.48
CA ASP A 139 -16.22 10.15 6.54
C ASP A 139 -14.87 10.85 6.69
N SER A 140 -13.77 10.11 6.51
CA SER A 140 -12.43 10.69 6.44
C SER A 140 -12.27 11.57 5.21
N LEU A 141 -12.76 11.15 4.05
CA LEU A 141 -12.70 11.93 2.81
C LEU A 141 -13.46 13.26 2.94
N ALA A 142 -14.66 13.23 3.54
CA ALA A 142 -15.44 14.44 3.83
C ALA A 142 -14.70 15.40 4.75
N TRP A 143 -14.04 14.87 5.79
CA TRP A 143 -13.26 15.67 6.73
C TRP A 143 -12.00 16.27 6.09
N VAL A 144 -11.33 15.53 5.20
CA VAL A 144 -10.18 16.03 4.43
C VAL A 144 -10.60 17.19 3.52
N ASP A 145 -11.72 17.09 2.81
CA ASP A 145 -12.26 18.18 2.00
C ASP A 145 -12.59 19.40 2.87
N LYS A 146 -13.33 19.23 3.97
CA LYS A 146 -13.65 20.32 4.89
C LYS A 146 -12.40 21.02 5.41
N THR A 147 -11.38 20.25 5.78
CA THR A 147 -10.11 20.78 6.30
C THR A 147 -9.34 21.52 5.21
N TYR A 148 -9.39 21.06 3.97
CA TYR A 148 -8.77 21.74 2.85
C TYR A 148 -9.37 23.14 2.64
N TYR A 149 -10.70 23.26 2.54
CA TYR A 149 -11.33 24.58 2.37
C TYR A 149 -11.14 25.50 3.58
N ALA A 150 -11.13 24.95 4.80
CA ALA A 150 -10.84 25.73 5.99
C ALA A 150 -9.42 26.34 5.98
N LYS A 151 -8.44 25.64 5.39
CA LYS A 151 -7.06 26.13 5.25
C LYS A 151 -6.90 27.20 4.16
N HIS A 152 -7.68 27.10 3.09
CA HIS A 152 -7.61 28.01 1.95
C HIS A 152 -8.78 29.01 1.93
N ALA A 153 -9.36 29.31 3.10
CA ALA A 153 -10.52 30.20 3.22
C ALA A 153 -10.25 31.65 2.77
N GLY A 154 -8.98 32.05 2.67
CA GLY A 154 -8.54 33.36 2.18
C GLY A 154 -8.08 33.40 0.72
N GLU A 155 -8.18 32.29 -0.02
CA GLU A 155 -7.76 32.19 -1.42
C GLU A 155 -8.96 32.27 -2.39
N ASP A 156 -8.70 32.56 -3.67
CA ASP A 156 -9.76 32.64 -4.68
C ASP A 156 -10.45 31.27 -4.85
N PRO A 157 -11.77 31.17 -4.60
CA PRO A 157 -12.53 29.93 -4.76
C PRO A 157 -12.35 29.23 -6.11
N ASN A 158 -12.07 29.97 -7.18
CA ASN A 158 -11.88 29.42 -8.52
C ASN A 158 -10.52 28.73 -8.72
N THR A 159 -9.56 28.97 -7.84
CA THR A 159 -8.21 28.37 -7.89
C THR A 159 -8.10 27.10 -7.04
N LEU A 160 -9.12 26.84 -6.22
CA LEU A 160 -9.18 25.69 -5.33
C LEU A 160 -9.50 24.42 -6.10
N ARG A 161 -8.89 23.30 -5.66
CA ARG A 161 -9.23 21.97 -6.18
C ARG A 161 -10.72 21.67 -5.95
N GLU A 162 -11.27 20.81 -6.80
CA GLU A 162 -12.61 20.26 -6.57
C GLU A 162 -12.66 19.32 -5.36
N THR A 163 -13.84 19.17 -4.77
CA THR A 163 -14.12 18.25 -3.65
C THR A 163 -14.15 16.80 -4.11
N TYR A 164 -13.58 15.87 -3.33
CA TYR A 164 -13.62 14.44 -3.63
C TYR A 164 -14.90 13.80 -3.12
N TYR A 165 -15.29 14.08 -1.87
CA TYR A 165 -16.38 13.39 -1.19
C TYR A 165 -17.76 13.54 -1.89
N PRO A 166 -18.21 14.75 -2.24
CA PRO A 166 -19.52 14.95 -2.86
C PRO A 166 -19.65 14.19 -4.18
N ASN A 167 -18.62 14.26 -5.04
CA ASN A 167 -18.61 13.57 -6.33
C ASN A 167 -18.53 12.05 -6.13
N LEU A 168 -17.61 11.58 -5.28
CA LEU A 168 -17.38 10.15 -5.07
C LEU A 168 -18.60 9.44 -4.45
N ARG A 169 -19.37 10.12 -3.58
CA ARG A 169 -20.61 9.58 -3.00
C ARG A 169 -21.72 9.34 -4.04
N MET A 170 -21.71 10.06 -5.16
CA MET A 170 -22.70 9.88 -6.24
C MET A 170 -22.44 8.63 -7.08
N TYR A 171 -21.25 8.05 -7.01
CA TYR A 171 -20.93 6.82 -7.74
C TYR A 171 -21.57 5.60 -7.07
N PRO A 172 -22.17 4.68 -7.85
CA PRO A 172 -22.66 3.44 -7.31
C PRO A 172 -21.49 2.55 -6.85
N THR A 173 -21.59 2.00 -5.64
CA THR A 173 -20.64 1.01 -5.14
C THR A 173 -20.88 -0.34 -5.83
N ARG A 174 -19.87 -0.88 -6.53
CA ARG A 174 -19.86 -2.27 -7.00
C ARG A 174 -18.91 -3.07 -6.14
N ASP A 175 -19.29 -4.29 -5.77
CA ASP A 175 -18.33 -5.27 -5.27
C ASP A 175 -17.31 -5.56 -6.38
N GLY A 176 -16.12 -4.98 -6.27
CA GLY A 176 -15.08 -5.04 -7.30
C GLY A 176 -14.49 -6.45 -7.51
N SER A 177 -14.94 -7.44 -6.74
CA SER A 177 -14.40 -8.80 -6.75
C SER A 177 -15.41 -9.91 -7.01
N THR A 178 -16.71 -9.65 -6.79
CA THR A 178 -17.81 -10.61 -6.88
C THR A 178 -18.98 -9.92 -7.57
N HIS A 179 -19.41 -10.41 -8.74
CA HIS A 179 -20.64 -9.95 -9.40
C HIS A 179 -21.91 -10.42 -8.67
N SER A 180 -21.81 -10.77 -7.39
CA SER A 180 -22.80 -11.46 -6.58
C SER A 180 -22.97 -10.72 -5.25
N LYS A 181 -24.22 -10.57 -4.82
CA LYS A 181 -24.62 -9.93 -3.56
C LYS A 181 -24.40 -10.82 -2.32
N SER A 182 -23.88 -12.04 -2.50
CA SER A 182 -23.74 -13.01 -1.39
C SER A 182 -22.42 -12.84 -0.65
N THR A 183 -22.49 -12.43 0.63
CA THR A 183 -21.34 -12.34 1.54
C THR A 183 -20.57 -13.66 1.65
N ALA A 184 -21.27 -14.79 1.62
CA ALA A 184 -20.64 -16.11 1.70
C ALA A 184 -19.77 -16.42 0.47
N GLU A 185 -20.20 -15.97 -0.72
CA GLU A 185 -19.44 -16.14 -1.95
C GLU A 185 -18.17 -15.27 -1.95
N ALA A 186 -18.28 -14.03 -1.47
CA ALA A 186 -17.16 -13.12 -1.31
C ALA A 186 -16.11 -13.67 -0.32
N ILE A 187 -16.55 -14.19 0.83
CA ILE A 187 -15.68 -14.86 1.80
C ILE A 187 -15.01 -16.09 1.18
N THR A 188 -15.76 -16.95 0.49
CA THR A 188 -15.20 -18.16 -0.13
C THR A 188 -14.14 -17.83 -1.18
N MET A 189 -14.42 -16.84 -2.06
CA MET A 189 -13.42 -16.38 -3.03
C MET A 189 -12.19 -15.77 -2.36
N PHE A 190 -12.37 -15.01 -1.28
CA PHE A 190 -11.26 -14.49 -0.50
C PHE A 190 -10.41 -15.62 0.08
N LEU A 191 -11.03 -16.62 0.72
CA LEU A 191 -10.35 -17.80 1.28
C LEU A 191 -9.57 -18.57 0.21
N MET A 192 -10.14 -18.80 -0.98
CA MET A 192 -9.45 -19.48 -2.08
C MET A 192 -8.24 -18.66 -2.58
N ARG A 193 -8.40 -17.35 -2.76
CA ARG A 193 -7.30 -16.46 -3.19
C ARG A 193 -6.19 -16.41 -2.16
N PHE A 194 -6.55 -16.32 -0.89
CA PHE A 194 -5.60 -16.33 0.21
C PHE A 194 -4.87 -17.67 0.32
N GLY A 195 -5.62 -18.78 0.29
CA GLY A 195 -5.08 -20.14 0.32
C GLY A 195 -4.10 -20.41 -0.82
N LYS A 196 -4.39 -19.95 -2.04
CA LYS A 196 -3.46 -20.03 -3.18
C LYS A 196 -2.16 -19.27 -2.92
N LYS A 197 -2.23 -18.05 -2.38
CA LYS A 197 -1.03 -17.26 -2.04
C LYS A 197 -0.23 -17.91 -0.91
N ALA A 198 -0.91 -18.37 0.14
CA ALA A 198 -0.30 -19.07 1.26
C ALA A 198 0.38 -20.37 0.82
N GLY A 199 -0.26 -21.14 -0.07
CA GLY A 199 0.32 -22.36 -0.66
C GLY A 199 1.59 -22.09 -1.48
N ILE A 200 1.60 -21.05 -2.32
CA ILE A 200 2.81 -20.63 -3.06
C ILE A 200 3.92 -20.20 -2.09
N SER A 201 3.57 -19.40 -1.08
CA SER A 201 4.49 -18.95 -0.04
C SER A 201 5.12 -20.12 0.72
N LEU A 202 4.30 -21.11 1.09
CA LEU A 202 4.74 -22.33 1.78
C LEU A 202 5.59 -23.21 0.87
N ALA A 203 5.24 -23.34 -0.41
CA ALA A 203 6.04 -24.09 -1.39
C ALA A 203 7.42 -23.45 -1.60
N VAL A 204 7.50 -22.13 -1.76
CA VAL A 204 8.78 -21.40 -1.86
C VAL A 204 9.60 -21.57 -0.57
N PHE A 205 8.95 -21.49 0.58
CA PHE A 205 9.61 -21.71 1.87
C PHE A 205 10.13 -23.14 2.00
N ALA A 206 9.34 -24.16 1.66
CA ALA A 206 9.76 -25.57 1.69
C ALA A 206 10.90 -25.86 0.70
N LEU A 207 10.80 -25.35 -0.53
CA LEU A 207 11.87 -25.47 -1.53
C LEU A 207 13.18 -24.82 -1.06
N SER A 208 13.12 -23.79 -0.22
CA SER A 208 14.32 -23.18 0.36
C SER A 208 15.10 -24.09 1.33
N TYR A 209 14.51 -25.21 1.76
CA TYR A 209 15.18 -26.24 2.58
C TYR A 209 15.79 -27.38 1.75
N VAL A 210 15.56 -27.42 0.43
CA VAL A 210 16.15 -28.44 -0.44
C VAL A 210 17.68 -28.29 -0.44
N PRO A 211 18.46 -29.35 -0.21
CA PRO A 211 19.92 -29.27 -0.22
C PRO A 211 20.44 -28.78 -1.57
N TYR A 212 21.56 -28.05 -1.55
CA TYR A 212 22.22 -27.41 -2.69
C TYR A 212 21.44 -26.29 -3.39
N VAL A 213 20.18 -26.52 -3.78
CA VAL A 213 19.38 -25.56 -4.55
C VAL A 213 18.64 -24.56 -3.64
N GLY A 214 18.29 -24.95 -2.42
CA GLY A 214 17.44 -24.17 -1.51
C GLY A 214 17.97 -22.78 -1.17
N ARG A 215 19.30 -22.59 -1.16
CA ARG A 215 19.94 -21.27 -0.94
C ARG A 215 19.60 -20.27 -2.05
N LEU A 216 19.34 -20.73 -3.28
CA LEU A 216 19.05 -19.88 -4.43
C LEU A 216 17.55 -19.62 -4.61
N VAL A 217 16.68 -20.42 -4.00
CA VAL A 217 15.22 -20.31 -4.17
C VAL A 217 14.71 -18.93 -3.72
N LEU A 218 15.07 -18.47 -2.52
CA LEU A 218 14.59 -17.19 -1.98
C LEU A 218 15.19 -15.97 -2.72
N PRO A 219 16.51 -15.93 -3.02
CA PRO A 219 17.07 -14.89 -3.89
C PRO A 219 16.40 -14.87 -5.27
N ALA A 220 16.21 -16.02 -5.91
CA ALA A 220 15.58 -16.10 -7.23
C ALA A 220 14.12 -15.66 -7.21
N ALA A 221 13.36 -16.04 -6.18
CA ALA A 221 11.98 -15.58 -5.97
C ALA A 221 11.93 -14.06 -5.75
N SER A 222 12.88 -13.51 -4.99
CA SER A 222 13.00 -12.07 -4.76
C SER A 222 13.33 -11.32 -6.05
N PHE A 223 14.30 -11.82 -6.83
CA PHE A 223 14.63 -11.29 -8.15
C PHE A 223 13.43 -11.30 -9.10
N TYR A 224 12.74 -12.45 -9.19
CA TYR A 224 11.58 -12.59 -10.06
C TYR A 224 10.47 -11.60 -9.71
N THR A 225 10.29 -11.32 -8.42
CA THR A 225 9.30 -10.37 -7.94
C THR A 225 9.73 -8.93 -8.25
N PHE A 226 10.94 -8.55 -7.84
CA PHE A 226 11.42 -7.16 -7.96
C PHE A 226 11.77 -6.74 -9.38
N LYS A 227 12.15 -7.66 -10.28
CA LYS A 227 12.44 -7.31 -11.69
C LYS A 227 11.25 -6.65 -12.38
N SER A 228 10.03 -7.02 -11.97
CA SER A 228 8.79 -6.52 -12.57
C SER A 228 8.37 -5.14 -12.05
N VAL A 229 9.04 -4.64 -11.00
CA VAL A 229 8.64 -3.48 -10.21
C VAL A 229 9.71 -2.40 -10.24
N ALA A 230 10.96 -2.79 -9.97
CA ALA A 230 12.09 -1.89 -9.85
C ALA A 230 13.06 -1.96 -11.05
N GLY A 231 12.79 -2.84 -12.02
CA GLY A 231 13.68 -3.09 -13.14
C GLY A 231 14.81 -4.07 -12.80
N TRP A 232 15.68 -4.32 -13.77
CA TRP A 232 16.71 -5.37 -13.67
C TRP A 232 17.85 -5.00 -12.73
N GLY A 233 18.20 -3.71 -12.65
CA GLY A 233 19.30 -3.22 -11.81
C GLY A 233 19.06 -3.48 -10.32
N PRO A 234 18.03 -2.85 -9.70
CA PRO A 234 17.71 -3.08 -8.29
C PRO A 234 17.39 -4.54 -7.98
N ALA A 235 16.70 -5.25 -8.88
CA ALA A 235 16.44 -6.66 -8.70
C ALA A 235 17.73 -7.48 -8.62
N GLY A 236 18.73 -7.17 -9.47
CA GLY A 236 20.06 -7.79 -9.42
C GLY A 236 20.78 -7.53 -8.10
N ILE A 237 20.67 -6.32 -7.55
CA ILE A 237 21.23 -5.97 -6.23
C ILE A 237 20.55 -6.80 -5.13
N VAL A 238 19.21 -6.87 -5.13
CA VAL A 238 18.44 -7.70 -4.17
C VAL A 238 18.81 -9.18 -4.28
N PHE A 239 19.02 -9.68 -5.50
CA PHE A 239 19.48 -11.05 -5.72
C PHE A 239 20.89 -11.28 -5.16
N GLY A 240 21.85 -10.43 -5.53
CA GLY A 240 23.25 -10.55 -5.14
C GLY A 240 23.43 -10.46 -3.63
N THR A 241 22.83 -9.44 -3.00
CA THR A 241 22.81 -9.30 -1.53
C THR A 241 22.05 -10.46 -0.88
N GLY A 242 20.96 -10.91 -1.50
CA GLY A 242 20.16 -12.03 -1.03
C GLY A 242 20.91 -13.35 -0.95
N MET A 243 21.93 -13.59 -1.79
CA MET A 243 22.75 -14.80 -1.70
C MET A 243 23.54 -14.93 -0.40
N PHE A 244 23.82 -13.81 0.27
CA PHE A 244 24.57 -13.75 1.53
C PHE A 244 23.67 -13.58 2.76
N LEU A 245 22.40 -13.19 2.56
CA LEU A 245 21.45 -12.98 3.65
C LEU A 245 20.90 -14.32 4.19
N PRO A 246 20.73 -14.45 5.53
CA PRO A 246 20.00 -15.56 6.11
C PRO A 246 18.57 -15.65 5.56
N ARG A 247 18.11 -16.89 5.33
CA ARG A 247 16.78 -17.20 4.74
C ARG A 247 15.64 -16.47 5.44
N ARG A 248 15.70 -16.35 6.77
CA ARG A 248 14.71 -15.65 7.59
C ARG A 248 14.47 -14.23 7.10
N TYR A 249 15.52 -13.46 6.83
CA TYR A 249 15.39 -12.08 6.38
C TYR A 249 14.85 -11.96 4.96
N LEU A 250 15.21 -12.89 4.06
CA LEU A 250 14.64 -12.92 2.71
C LEU A 250 13.15 -13.19 2.72
N VAL A 251 12.69 -14.13 3.56
CA VAL A 251 11.27 -14.37 3.75
C VAL A 251 10.61 -13.13 4.35
N ILE A 252 11.17 -12.52 5.41
CA ILE A 252 10.61 -11.29 5.99
C ILE A 252 10.46 -10.20 4.91
N PHE A 253 11.50 -9.98 4.11
CA PHE A 253 11.52 -8.99 3.05
C PHE A 253 10.43 -9.24 2.00
N LEU A 254 10.42 -10.45 1.41
CA LEU A 254 9.49 -10.81 0.35
C LEU A 254 8.03 -10.78 0.85
N GLN A 255 7.81 -11.26 2.07
CA GLN A 255 6.48 -11.28 2.68
C GLN A 255 6.01 -9.86 3.03
N SER A 256 6.90 -8.99 3.51
CA SER A 256 6.56 -7.58 3.75
C SER A 256 6.14 -6.88 2.45
N TYR A 257 6.81 -7.18 1.33
CA TYR A 257 6.41 -6.68 0.01
C TYR A 257 5.02 -7.17 -0.41
N PHE A 258 4.75 -8.48 -0.35
CA PHE A 258 3.43 -9.00 -0.72
C PHE A 258 2.31 -8.59 0.23
N ALA A 259 2.63 -8.45 1.53
CA ALA A 259 1.71 -7.97 2.54
C ALA A 259 1.33 -6.51 2.29
N SER A 260 2.33 -5.62 2.10
CA SER A 260 2.10 -4.21 1.76
C SER A 260 1.25 -4.07 0.50
N ARG A 261 1.60 -4.79 -0.58
CA ARG A 261 0.82 -4.76 -1.84
C ARG A 261 -0.60 -5.30 -1.68
N SER A 262 -0.80 -6.32 -0.84
CA SER A 262 -2.15 -6.85 -0.57
C SER A 262 -2.96 -5.87 0.27
N LEU A 263 -2.36 -5.30 1.32
CA LEU A 263 -2.96 -4.27 2.16
C LEU A 263 -3.42 -3.07 1.34
N MET A 264 -2.57 -2.55 0.44
CA MET A 264 -2.91 -1.43 -0.45
C MET A 264 -4.05 -1.72 -1.40
N ARG A 265 -4.17 -2.95 -1.90
CA ARG A 265 -5.33 -3.32 -2.71
C ARG A 265 -6.61 -3.30 -1.90
N GLU A 266 -6.55 -3.70 -0.64
CA GLU A 266 -7.72 -3.69 0.24
C GLU A 266 -8.11 -2.26 0.64
N LEU A 267 -7.16 -1.48 1.16
CA LEU A 267 -7.40 -0.11 1.65
C LEU A 267 -7.86 0.85 0.53
N LEU A 268 -7.51 0.60 -0.73
CA LEU A 268 -7.93 1.42 -1.87
C LEU A 268 -9.23 0.97 -2.53
N GLU A 269 -9.78 -0.16 -2.10
CA GLU A 269 -10.96 -0.71 -2.74
C GLU A 269 -12.23 0.14 -2.54
N PRO A 270 -12.46 0.93 -1.46
CA PRO A 270 -13.55 1.91 -1.44
C PRO A 270 -13.51 2.90 -2.61
N TYR A 271 -12.31 3.28 -3.05
CA TYR A 271 -12.14 4.14 -4.22
C TYR A 271 -12.40 3.38 -5.53
N PHE A 272 -11.78 2.21 -5.70
CA PHE A 272 -11.90 1.42 -6.93
C PHE A 272 -13.24 0.71 -7.14
N SER A 273 -14.03 0.52 -6.08
CA SER A 273 -15.40 0.01 -6.17
C SER A 273 -16.38 1.05 -6.73
N ARG A 274 -16.01 2.34 -6.70
CA ARG A 274 -16.82 3.48 -7.16
C ARG A 274 -16.40 3.96 -8.55
N ILE A 275 -15.10 4.17 -8.76
CA ILE A 275 -14.58 4.61 -10.07
C ILE A 275 -14.35 3.40 -10.98
N ARG A 276 -14.85 3.47 -12.21
CA ARG A 276 -14.81 2.36 -13.18
C ARG A 276 -13.44 2.21 -13.85
N PHE A 277 -12.55 1.47 -13.22
CA PHE A 277 -11.29 1.04 -13.84
C PHE A 277 -11.42 -0.33 -14.53
N THR A 278 -10.85 -0.47 -15.72
CA THR A 278 -10.58 -1.79 -16.28
C THR A 278 -9.45 -2.48 -15.51
N LYS A 279 -9.32 -3.81 -15.64
CA LYS A 279 -8.24 -4.57 -14.98
C LYS A 279 -6.86 -4.06 -15.37
N GLU A 280 -6.69 -3.65 -16.62
CA GLU A 280 -5.43 -3.11 -17.15
C GLU A 280 -5.17 -1.70 -16.61
N GLN A 281 -6.16 -0.81 -16.64
CA GLN A 281 -6.03 0.53 -16.07
C GLN A 281 -5.70 0.49 -14.58
N LYS A 282 -6.39 -0.35 -13.79
CA LYS A 282 -6.10 -0.53 -12.36
C LYS A 282 -4.65 -1.04 -12.18
N LYS A 283 -4.20 -1.99 -13.01
CA LYS A 283 -2.83 -2.51 -12.95
C LYS A 283 -1.80 -1.40 -13.23
N HIS A 284 -2.02 -0.56 -14.24
CA HIS A 284 -1.14 0.56 -14.56
C HIS A 284 -1.12 1.60 -13.45
N TRP A 285 -2.28 1.97 -12.92
CA TRP A 285 -2.39 2.91 -11.79
C TRP A 285 -1.56 2.46 -10.57
N PHE A 286 -1.66 1.17 -10.20
CA PHE A 286 -0.88 0.62 -9.08
C PHE A 286 0.62 0.57 -9.37
N HIS A 287 1.00 0.27 -10.62
CA HIS A 287 2.40 0.18 -11.02
C HIS A 287 3.07 1.55 -11.05
N ASP A 288 2.37 2.56 -11.53
CA ASP A 288 2.89 3.93 -11.64
C ASP A 288 3.15 4.58 -10.26
N ARG A 289 2.36 4.20 -9.25
CA ARG A 289 2.46 4.66 -7.86
C ARG A 289 3.13 3.64 -6.94
N GLU A 290 3.82 2.63 -7.48
CA GLU A 290 4.21 1.44 -6.72
C GLU A 290 5.15 1.75 -5.55
N GLY A 291 6.18 2.58 -5.74
CA GLY A 291 7.10 2.96 -4.65
C GLY A 291 6.37 3.66 -3.50
N LEU A 292 5.49 4.61 -3.81
CA LEU A 292 4.74 5.37 -2.80
C LEU A 292 3.74 4.49 -2.05
N LEU A 293 2.96 3.69 -2.78
CA LEU A 293 2.01 2.75 -2.17
C LEU A 293 2.73 1.70 -1.33
N PHE A 294 3.90 1.23 -1.78
CA PHE A 294 4.72 0.31 -1.01
C PHE A 294 5.16 0.93 0.32
N GLY A 295 5.69 2.16 0.30
CA GLY A 295 6.10 2.88 1.51
C GLY A 295 4.94 3.09 2.49
N PHE A 296 3.79 3.54 1.97
CA PHE A 296 2.59 3.75 2.78
C PHE A 296 2.07 2.42 3.38
N GLY A 297 2.00 1.38 2.56
CA GLY A 297 1.55 0.05 2.97
C GLY A 297 2.50 -0.64 3.96
N VAL A 298 3.83 -0.48 3.80
CA VAL A 298 4.81 -0.99 4.78
C VAL A 298 4.69 -0.26 6.10
N GLY A 299 4.48 1.06 6.09
CA GLY A 299 4.25 1.85 7.30
C GLY A 299 3.08 1.29 8.12
N PHE A 300 1.90 1.14 7.50
CA PHE A 300 0.76 0.55 8.18
C PHE A 300 0.96 -0.92 8.52
N TYR A 301 1.63 -1.70 7.67
CA TYR A 301 1.93 -3.11 7.97
C TYR A 301 2.74 -3.28 9.27
N ILE A 302 3.69 -2.39 9.55
CA ILE A 302 4.45 -2.39 10.81
C ILE A 302 3.50 -2.15 11.99
N PHE A 303 2.63 -1.14 11.90
CA PHE A 303 1.65 -0.84 12.96
C PHE A 303 0.66 -1.98 13.17
N LEU A 304 0.16 -2.59 12.10
CA LEU A 304 -0.81 -3.68 12.13
C LEU A 304 -0.26 -4.95 12.83
N ARG A 305 1.05 -5.13 12.86
CA ARG A 305 1.71 -6.24 13.56
C ARG A 305 1.72 -6.09 15.07
N ILE A 306 1.36 -4.93 15.60
CA ILE A 306 1.21 -4.75 17.04
C ILE A 306 -0.01 -5.57 17.49
N PRO A 307 0.18 -6.59 18.35
CA PRO A 307 -0.91 -7.44 18.80
C PRO A 307 -2.02 -6.62 19.47
N LEU A 308 -3.27 -7.08 19.32
CA LEU A 308 -4.49 -6.46 19.88
C LEU A 308 -4.89 -5.10 19.27
N LEU A 309 -3.94 -4.30 18.81
CA LEU A 309 -4.21 -3.00 18.17
C LEU A 309 -4.45 -3.07 16.66
N GLY A 310 -4.04 -4.16 16.00
CA GLY A 310 -4.10 -4.28 14.54
C GLY A 310 -5.48 -4.01 13.94
N VAL A 311 -6.58 -4.41 14.60
CA VAL A 311 -7.95 -4.15 14.12
C VAL A 311 -8.29 -2.66 14.18
N LEU A 312 -7.92 -1.97 15.26
CA LEU A 312 -8.14 -0.52 15.40
C LEU A 312 -7.29 0.27 14.42
N ILE A 313 -6.03 -0.14 14.27
CA ILE A 313 -5.07 0.45 13.33
C ILE A 313 -5.57 0.28 11.89
N TYR A 314 -6.27 -0.81 11.57
CA TYR A 314 -6.85 -1.00 10.24
C TYR A 314 -7.91 0.06 9.92
N GLY A 315 -8.79 0.42 10.87
CA GLY A 315 -9.72 1.53 10.70
C GLY A 315 -9.02 2.87 10.50
N ILE A 316 -7.94 3.12 11.24
CA ILE A 316 -7.08 4.31 11.03
C ILE A 316 -6.43 4.28 9.65
N ALA A 317 -5.95 3.11 9.20
CA ALA A 317 -5.33 2.95 7.89
C ALA A 317 -6.33 3.21 6.76
N GLU A 318 -7.56 2.74 6.90
CA GLU A 318 -8.66 3.00 5.96
C GLU A 318 -8.97 4.50 5.87
N ALA A 319 -9.13 5.16 7.01
CA ALA A 319 -9.33 6.61 7.07
C ALA A 319 -8.14 7.40 6.53
N SER A 320 -6.91 6.96 6.80
CA SER A 320 -5.68 7.55 6.26
C SER A 320 -5.57 7.40 4.75
N THR A 321 -6.16 6.33 4.21
CA THR A 321 -6.18 6.07 2.76
C THR A 321 -7.04 7.09 2.02
N ALA A 322 -8.09 7.62 2.66
CA ALA A 322 -8.84 8.74 2.10
C ALA A 322 -7.96 9.97 1.89
N TYR A 323 -7.13 10.33 2.87
CA TYR A 323 -6.16 11.41 2.74
C TYR A 323 -5.12 11.10 1.65
N LEU A 324 -4.58 9.88 1.62
CA LEU A 324 -3.65 9.43 0.58
C LEU A 324 -4.22 9.65 -0.82
N ILE A 325 -5.49 9.28 -1.06
CA ILE A 325 -6.13 9.41 -2.37
C ILE A 325 -6.19 10.86 -2.83
N THR A 326 -6.49 11.79 -1.93
CA THR A 326 -6.47 13.23 -2.28
C THR A 326 -5.10 13.73 -2.73
N LYS A 327 -4.00 13.00 -2.45
CA LYS A 327 -2.64 13.40 -2.81
C LYS A 327 -2.09 12.75 -4.07
N ILE A 328 -2.66 11.62 -4.48
CA ILE A 328 -2.09 10.80 -5.56
C ILE A 328 -3.06 10.59 -6.74
N THR A 329 -4.27 11.12 -6.65
CA THR A 329 -5.27 11.11 -7.72
C THR A 329 -5.92 12.47 -7.83
N ASP A 330 -6.38 12.82 -9.01
CA ASP A 330 -7.19 14.01 -9.23
C ASP A 330 -8.60 13.82 -8.63
N PRO A 331 -9.30 14.91 -8.27
CA PRO A 331 -10.67 14.81 -7.80
C PRO A 331 -11.55 14.13 -8.85
N PRO A 332 -12.41 13.17 -8.47
CA PRO A 332 -13.29 12.51 -9.41
C PRO A 332 -14.34 13.51 -9.91
N PRO A 333 -14.66 13.53 -11.22
CA PRO A 333 -15.73 14.35 -11.77
C PRO A 333 -17.09 13.82 -11.32
N LYS A 334 -18.17 14.48 -11.71
CA LYS A 334 -19.52 13.94 -11.51
C LYS A 334 -19.70 12.66 -12.32
N PRO A 335 -20.56 11.71 -11.90
CA PRO A 335 -20.75 10.45 -12.62
C PRO A 335 -21.12 10.59 -14.11
N ILE A 336 -21.82 11.67 -14.47
CA ILE A 336 -22.22 11.99 -15.86
C ILE A 336 -20.99 12.30 -16.73
N GLU A 337 -19.95 12.87 -16.16
CA GLU A 337 -18.70 13.29 -16.82
C GLU A 337 -17.56 12.29 -16.55
N SER A 338 -17.88 11.09 -16.04
CA SER A 338 -16.89 10.11 -15.60
C SER A 338 -16.20 9.36 -16.74
N GLU A 339 -16.66 9.53 -17.97
CA GLU A 339 -16.08 8.88 -19.14
C GLU A 339 -14.64 9.36 -19.37
N GLY A 340 -13.71 8.43 -19.58
CA GLY A 340 -12.30 8.75 -19.77
C GLY A 340 -11.52 9.12 -18.49
N PHE A 341 -12.18 9.43 -17.37
CA PHE A 341 -11.50 9.79 -16.12
C PHE A 341 -10.52 8.70 -15.66
N ALA A 342 -10.97 7.44 -15.59
CA ALA A 342 -10.11 6.32 -15.18
C ALA A 342 -8.89 6.13 -16.09
N ALA A 343 -9.02 6.45 -17.38
CA ALA A 343 -7.91 6.39 -18.32
C ALA A 343 -6.88 7.50 -18.05
N SER A 344 -7.35 8.72 -17.73
CA SER A 344 -6.49 9.86 -17.38
C SER A 344 -5.66 9.62 -16.11
N GLN A 345 -6.18 8.84 -15.17
CA GLN A 345 -5.55 8.58 -13.88
C GLN A 345 -4.43 7.52 -13.92
N GLN A 346 -4.24 6.82 -15.04
CA GLN A 346 -3.22 5.76 -15.14
C GLN A 346 -1.80 6.28 -14.88
N GLU A 347 -1.51 7.51 -15.29
CA GLU A 347 -0.24 8.20 -15.06
C GLU A 347 -0.38 9.20 -13.91
N TRP A 348 0.61 9.26 -13.04
CA TRP A 348 0.69 10.22 -11.94
C TRP A 348 1.36 11.50 -12.43
N ARG A 349 0.54 12.39 -13.00
CA ARG A 349 0.98 13.63 -13.65
C ARG A 349 1.79 14.54 -12.71
N ASN A 350 1.37 14.65 -11.44
CA ASN A 350 2.00 15.55 -10.46
C ASN A 350 3.07 14.86 -9.60
N LYS A 351 3.61 13.71 -10.04
CA LYS A 351 4.59 12.91 -9.28
C LYS A 351 5.81 13.71 -8.87
N HIS A 352 6.44 14.42 -9.82
CA HIS A 352 7.69 15.14 -9.56
C HIS A 352 7.51 16.28 -8.58
N GLU A 353 6.44 17.06 -8.72
CA GLU A 353 6.10 18.17 -7.82
C GLU A 353 5.83 17.64 -6.41
N PHE A 354 4.97 16.63 -6.30
CA PHE A 354 4.61 16.03 -5.03
C PHE A 354 5.80 15.44 -4.25
N LEU A 355 6.74 14.80 -4.95
CA LEU A 355 7.92 14.19 -4.33
C LEU A 355 8.95 15.23 -3.87
N ASN A 356 8.94 16.44 -4.44
CA ASN A 356 9.87 17.52 -4.10
C ASN A 356 9.28 18.52 -3.10
N ALA A 357 7.96 18.53 -2.91
CA ALA A 357 7.28 19.44 -1.99
C ALA A 357 7.69 19.24 -0.52
N LYS A 358 7.60 20.31 0.29
CA LYS A 358 7.80 20.19 1.75
C LYS A 358 6.61 19.45 2.36
N ILE A 359 6.86 18.60 3.35
CA ILE A 359 5.81 17.78 4.00
C ILE A 359 4.69 18.67 4.57
N PHE A 360 5.03 19.85 5.09
CA PHE A 360 4.08 20.80 5.66
C PHE A 360 3.24 21.56 4.60
N SER A 361 3.70 21.63 3.34
CA SER A 361 2.99 22.29 2.23
C SER A 361 2.24 21.32 1.31
N LEU A 362 2.15 20.04 1.69
CA LEU A 362 1.45 18.99 0.92
C LEU A 362 -0.02 19.29 0.63
N ASP A 363 -0.63 20.22 1.37
CA ASP A 363 -2.01 20.63 1.19
C ASP A 363 -2.22 21.73 0.14
N THR A 364 -1.16 22.37 -0.35
CA THR A 364 -1.24 23.60 -1.16
C THR A 364 -1.17 23.35 -2.69
N GLU A 365 -0.75 22.16 -3.15
CA GLU A 365 -0.28 21.95 -4.54
C GLU A 365 -1.26 21.23 -5.50
N ASN A 366 -2.54 21.03 -5.13
CA ASN A 366 -3.52 20.41 -6.06
C ASN A 366 -4.28 21.46 -6.90
N SER A 367 -3.61 22.45 -7.48
CA SER A 367 -4.27 23.43 -8.35
C SER A 367 -4.36 22.92 -9.80
N PRO A 368 -5.47 23.13 -10.51
CA PRO A 368 -5.70 22.58 -11.86
C PRO A 368 -4.84 23.15 -13.01
N ASN A 369 -3.88 24.05 -12.73
CA ASN A 369 -3.20 24.87 -13.75
C ASN A 369 -1.71 24.55 -13.99
N THR A 370 -1.26 23.30 -13.85
CA THR A 370 0.12 22.94 -14.21
C THR A 370 0.21 22.40 -15.64
N THR A 371 0.23 23.32 -16.61
CA THR A 371 0.69 23.04 -17.98
C THR A 371 2.21 22.79 -17.95
N PRO A 372 2.77 21.79 -18.67
CA PRO A 372 4.22 21.53 -18.62
C PRO A 372 4.99 22.73 -19.21
N ALA A 373 5.83 23.38 -18.40
CA ALA A 373 6.73 24.41 -18.87
C ALA A 373 7.75 23.80 -19.84
N VAL A 374 7.67 24.23 -21.09
CA VAL A 374 8.65 23.99 -22.15
C VAL A 374 10.01 24.53 -21.69
N GLN A 375 11.02 23.65 -21.69
CA GLN A 375 12.42 24.03 -21.53
C GLN A 375 12.82 25.05 -22.59
N SER A 376 13.25 26.23 -22.17
CA SER A 376 14.04 27.15 -22.99
C SER A 376 15.30 27.58 -22.23
N SER A 377 16.40 27.00 -22.71
CA SER A 377 17.77 27.50 -22.75
C SER A 377 18.15 28.77 -21.97
N SER A 378 19.08 28.57 -21.03
CA SER A 378 20.23 29.43 -20.70
C SER A 378 20.37 30.78 -21.42
N THR A 379 20.37 31.88 -20.65
CA THR A 379 21.29 33.02 -20.88
C THR A 379 21.59 33.71 -19.55
N GLN A 380 22.88 33.96 -19.30
CA GLN A 380 23.45 34.68 -18.16
C GLN A 380 23.00 36.14 -18.11
N GLY A 381 22.86 36.70 -16.91
CA GLY A 381 22.72 38.13 -16.67
C GLY A 381 22.81 38.48 -15.18
N THR A 382 23.97 38.98 -14.77
CA THR A 382 24.35 39.44 -13.44
C THR A 382 23.57 40.70 -13.01
N SER A 383 23.40 40.90 -11.68
CA SER A 383 23.47 42.20 -10.95
C SER A 383 22.30 42.50 -9.98
N THR A 384 22.65 42.51 -8.69
CA THR A 384 22.33 43.51 -7.63
C THR A 384 20.88 43.86 -7.25
N GLY A 385 20.60 43.79 -5.95
CA GLY A 385 19.67 44.70 -5.28
C GLY A 385 18.79 44.05 -4.21
N ILE A 386 19.28 43.97 -2.98
CA ILE A 386 18.44 43.85 -1.78
C ILE A 386 17.98 45.28 -1.44
N PRO A 387 16.68 45.54 -1.22
CA PRO A 387 16.24 46.64 -0.38
C PRO A 387 15.82 46.11 1.00
N ASP A 388 16.55 46.55 2.01
CA ASP A 388 16.13 46.57 3.41
C ASP A 388 14.98 47.55 3.57
N GLU A 389 13.75 47.08 3.78
CA GLU A 389 12.72 47.87 4.46
C GLU A 389 11.62 46.95 5.04
N PRO A 390 11.26 47.07 6.33
CA PRO A 390 10.13 46.35 6.89
C PRO A 390 8.80 46.96 6.40
N PRO A 391 7.76 46.14 6.17
CA PRO A 391 6.47 46.64 5.69
C PRO A 391 5.81 47.57 6.73
N PRO A 392 5.10 48.63 6.28
CA PRO A 392 4.39 49.53 7.18
C PRO A 392 3.22 48.82 7.88
N PRO A 393 2.85 49.23 9.11
CA PRO A 393 1.74 48.65 9.84
C PRO A 393 0.42 49.11 9.23
N TYR A 394 -0.40 48.18 8.76
CA TYR A 394 -1.75 48.49 8.28
C TYR A 394 -2.70 48.67 9.47
N THR A 395 -2.89 49.95 9.81
CA THR A 395 -4.08 50.47 10.47
C THR A 395 -5.34 50.23 9.64
N GLU A 396 -6.39 49.83 10.36
CA GLU A 396 -7.81 49.82 10.04
C GLU A 396 -8.24 50.70 8.84
N MET A 397 -8.97 50.11 7.88
CA MET A 397 -10.02 50.85 7.18
C MET A 397 -11.33 50.05 7.14
N ARG A 398 -12.26 50.65 7.88
CA ARG A 398 -13.67 50.37 8.05
C ARG A 398 -14.44 50.91 6.84
N SER A 399 -15.49 50.19 6.44
CA SER A 399 -16.72 50.67 5.80
C SER A 399 -16.63 51.58 4.55
N ARG A 400 -17.10 51.07 3.42
CA ARG A 400 -18.34 51.53 2.78
C ARG A 400 -18.86 50.51 1.78
#